data_AF-A0A934N2F7-F1
#
_entry.id   AF-A0A934N2F7-F1
#
_cell.length_a   1.000
_cell.length_b   1.000
_cell.length_c   1.000
_cell.angle_alpha   90.00
_cell.angle_beta   90.00
_cell.angle_gamma   90.00
#
_symmetry.space_group_name_H-M   'P 1'
#
loop_
_entity.id
_entity.type
_entity.pdbx_description
1 polymer ?
#
loop_
_entity_poly.entity_id
_entity_poly.type
_entity_poly.pdbx_seq_one_letter_code
_entity_poly.pdbx_strand_id
1 'polypeptide(L)'
;MPAPGLNPRAPRRNLGEQRLPLPVGSPHAIRRPGRVFRGGPPRARTLLTVAGMAAAVAGAALTALPSNASAGLDGGGYQVGDVRLVARGQGVYAGPEAALVLFEEAGAARAGASTHVNGERMVSGCRMPAGGRSEQCWFQIGDRTLSAEDRLQGGGWERRYDDGQRVRIELTSGRPLPVPFPVGR
;
A
#
# COMPACT_ATOMS: atom_id res chain seq x y z
N MET A 1 -10.29 -21.41 71.55
CA MET A 1 -10.80 -20.23 72.30
C MET A 1 -11.38 -19.25 71.30
N PRO A 2 -12.54 -18.63 71.59
CA PRO A 2 -13.90 -19.16 71.47
C PRO A 2 -14.54 -18.88 70.09
N ALA A 3 -15.69 -19.51 69.89
CA ALA A 3 -16.46 -19.58 68.65
C ALA A 3 -17.60 -18.51 68.59
N PRO A 4 -18.74 -18.76 67.92
CA PRO A 4 -19.36 -17.90 66.92
C PRO A 4 -20.47 -16.99 67.49
N GLY A 5 -20.80 -15.91 66.79
CA GLY A 5 -21.97 -15.07 67.06
C GLY A 5 -22.94 -15.05 65.87
N LEU A 6 -23.96 -15.92 65.90
CA LEU A 6 -25.11 -15.90 65.02
C LEU A 6 -26.23 -15.04 65.61
N ASN A 7 -27.01 -14.43 64.70
CA ASN A 7 -28.42 -13.96 64.82
C ASN A 7 -28.72 -12.63 65.55
N PRO A 8 -29.91 -11.99 65.34
CA PRO A 8 -30.95 -12.17 64.30
C PRO A 8 -31.63 -10.85 63.77
N ARG A 9 -32.39 -11.03 62.68
CA ARG A 9 -33.67 -10.36 62.28
C ARG A 9 -33.75 -8.85 61.92
N ALA A 10 -33.98 -8.66 60.61
CA ALA A 10 -35.09 -7.93 59.94
C ALA A 10 -35.11 -6.39 59.99
N PRO A 11 -35.47 -5.73 58.87
CA PRO A 11 -36.88 -5.64 58.48
C PRO A 11 -37.17 -6.02 57.02
N ARG A 12 -38.32 -6.68 56.83
CA ARG A 12 -39.07 -6.67 55.56
C ARG A 12 -39.46 -5.22 55.25
N ARG A 13 -39.14 -4.70 54.06
CA ARG A 13 -39.87 -3.58 53.48
C ARG A 13 -39.94 -3.65 51.95
N ASN A 14 -41.20 -3.67 51.51
CA ASN A 14 -41.76 -3.08 50.30
C ASN A 14 -41.42 -3.71 48.95
N LEU A 15 -42.19 -4.77 48.67
CA LEU A 15 -42.86 -4.97 47.38
C LEU A 15 -43.65 -3.71 47.02
N GLY A 16 -43.02 -2.79 46.30
CA GLY A 16 -43.67 -1.56 45.86
C GLY A 16 -42.64 -0.57 45.37
N GLU A 17 -42.64 -0.35 44.05
CA GLU A 17 -41.95 0.74 43.36
C GLU A 17 -40.45 0.60 43.14
N GLN A 18 -40.09 -0.21 42.13
CA GLN A 18 -39.10 0.27 41.17
C GLN A 18 -39.70 0.20 39.77
N ARG A 19 -40.26 1.35 39.37
CA ARG A 19 -40.87 1.62 38.07
C ARG A 19 -39.78 1.72 37.00
N LEU A 20 -39.28 0.58 36.56
CA LEU A 20 -38.63 0.51 35.25
C LEU A 20 -39.74 0.56 34.19
N PRO A 21 -39.70 1.48 33.21
CA PRO A 21 -40.57 1.39 32.05
C PRO A 21 -40.04 0.25 31.17
N LEU A 22 -40.32 -0.98 31.57
CA LEU A 22 -40.26 -2.13 30.68
C LEU A 22 -41.57 -2.13 29.90
N PRO A 23 -41.55 -1.98 28.57
CA PRO A 23 -42.72 -2.32 27.77
C PRO A 23 -42.94 -3.84 27.85
N VAL A 24 -43.71 -4.26 28.86
CA VAL A 24 -44.32 -5.59 28.93
C VAL A 24 -45.55 -5.60 28.04
N GLY A 25 -45.35 -6.02 26.80
CA GLY A 25 -46.46 -6.26 25.88
C GLY A 25 -46.03 -6.17 24.43
N SER A 26 -45.57 -7.30 23.89
CA SER A 26 -45.93 -7.82 22.55
C SER A 26 -44.95 -8.91 22.11
N PRO A 27 -45.38 -10.18 21.93
CA PRO A 27 -44.60 -11.20 21.24
C PRO A 27 -44.66 -11.05 19.71
N HIS A 28 -44.76 -9.81 19.21
CA HIS A 28 -44.66 -9.53 17.79
C HIS A 28 -43.27 -8.98 17.51
N ALA A 29 -42.39 -9.84 17.01
CA ALA A 29 -41.25 -9.39 16.24
C ALA A 29 -41.81 -8.53 15.09
N ILE A 30 -41.75 -7.21 15.22
CA ILE A 30 -42.00 -6.30 14.12
C ILE A 30 -40.85 -6.53 13.13
N ARG A 31 -41.04 -7.49 12.21
CA ARG A 31 -40.26 -7.53 10.97
C ARG A 31 -40.55 -6.23 10.25
N ARG A 32 -39.70 -5.22 10.44
CA ARG A 32 -39.63 -4.13 9.46
C ARG A 32 -39.31 -4.83 8.13
N PRO A 33 -40.17 -4.76 7.11
CA PRO A 33 -39.76 -5.19 5.80
C PRO A 33 -38.59 -4.28 5.43
N GLY A 34 -37.37 -4.81 5.51
CA GLY A 34 -36.25 -4.20 4.80
C GLY A 34 -36.75 -4.00 3.38
N ARG A 35 -36.69 -2.76 2.89
CA ARG A 35 -36.93 -2.48 1.48
C ARG A 35 -35.84 -3.24 0.72
N VAL A 36 -36.11 -4.52 0.43
CA VAL A 36 -35.48 -5.20 -0.68
C VAL A 36 -35.84 -4.31 -1.84
N PHE A 37 -34.81 -3.71 -2.45
CA PHE A 37 -34.94 -2.83 -3.60
C PHE A 37 -35.51 -3.67 -4.75
N ARG A 38 -36.83 -3.85 -4.72
CA ARG A 38 -37.60 -4.66 -5.66
C ARG A 38 -37.67 -3.86 -6.93
N GLY A 39 -36.74 -4.19 -7.81
CA GLY A 39 -36.88 -4.10 -9.26
C GLY A 39 -37.37 -2.76 -9.76
N GLY A 40 -36.43 -1.84 -9.97
CA GLY A 40 -36.59 -0.88 -11.06
C GLY A 40 -36.89 -1.61 -12.39
N PRO A 41 -37.46 -0.91 -13.37
CA PRO A 41 -37.86 -1.50 -14.65
C PRO A 41 -36.72 -2.32 -15.24
N PRO A 42 -36.98 -3.39 -16.02
CA PRO A 42 -35.94 -4.27 -16.57
C PRO A 42 -34.82 -3.48 -17.26
N ARG A 43 -35.16 -2.37 -17.92
CA ARG A 43 -34.20 -1.42 -18.48
C ARG A 43 -33.21 -0.84 -17.46
N ALA A 44 -33.65 -0.49 -16.25
CA ALA A 44 -32.78 0.03 -15.19
C ALA A 44 -31.81 -1.03 -14.66
N ARG A 45 -32.24 -2.31 -14.60
CA ARG A 45 -31.36 -3.43 -14.24
C ARG A 45 -30.34 -3.71 -15.33
N THR A 46 -30.75 -3.69 -16.60
CA THR A 46 -29.85 -3.85 -17.75
C THR A 46 -28.81 -2.72 -17.81
N LEU A 47 -29.24 -1.47 -17.58
CA LEU A 47 -28.33 -0.32 -17.53
C LEU A 47 -27.32 -0.45 -16.39
N LEU A 48 -27.73 -0.90 -15.20
CA LEU A 48 -26.82 -1.14 -14.08
C LEU A 48 -25.82 -2.28 -14.36
N THR A 49 -26.25 -3.38 -14.99
CA THR A 49 -25.32 -4.46 -15.37
C THR A 49 -24.34 -4.05 -16.46
N VAL A 50 -24.80 -3.28 -17.45
CA VAL A 50 -23.93 -2.73 -18.50
C VAL A 50 -22.94 -1.73 -17.91
N ALA A 51 -23.39 -0.85 -17.02
CA ALA A 51 -22.52 0.08 -16.30
C ALA A 51 -21.50 -0.65 -15.41
N GLY A 52 -21.91 -1.73 -14.71
CA GLY A 52 -21.03 -2.56 -13.90
C GLY A 52 -19.98 -3.30 -14.73
N MET A 53 -20.36 -3.88 -15.87
CA MET A 53 -19.42 -4.49 -16.82
C MET A 53 -18.47 -3.45 -17.41
N ALA A 54 -18.98 -2.28 -17.82
CA ALA A 54 -18.15 -1.20 -18.34
C ALA A 54 -17.14 -0.73 -17.29
N ALA A 55 -17.54 -0.60 -16.02
CA ALA A 55 -16.64 -0.26 -14.92
C ALA A 55 -15.60 -1.35 -14.64
N ALA A 56 -15.97 -2.64 -14.72
CA ALA A 56 -15.04 -3.75 -14.54
C ALA A 56 -14.00 -3.82 -15.68
N VAL A 57 -14.44 -3.63 -16.92
CA VAL A 57 -13.56 -3.57 -18.10
C VAL A 57 -12.65 -2.35 -18.04
N ALA A 58 -13.19 -1.18 -17.64
CA ALA A 58 -12.39 0.02 -17.43
C ALA A 58 -11.38 -0.16 -16.30
N GLY A 59 -11.78 -0.79 -15.19
CA GLY A 59 -10.88 -1.11 -14.07
C GLY A 59 -9.76 -2.07 -14.48
N ALA A 60 -10.09 -3.13 -15.23
CA ALA A 60 -9.10 -4.06 -15.77
C ALA A 60 -8.15 -3.38 -16.77
N ALA A 61 -8.67 -2.48 -17.62
CA ALA A 61 -7.85 -1.71 -18.55
C ALA A 61 -6.90 -0.74 -17.83
N LEU A 62 -7.34 -0.10 -16.75
CA LEU A 62 -6.50 0.78 -15.93
C LEU A 62 -5.35 0.02 -15.26
N THR A 63 -5.58 -1.22 -14.81
CA THR A 63 -4.51 -2.07 -14.26
C THR A 63 -3.51 -2.57 -15.31
N ALA A 64 -3.88 -2.53 -16.59
CA ALA A 64 -3.01 -2.95 -17.69
C ALA A 64 -2.12 -1.82 -18.23
N LEU A 65 -2.38 -0.56 -17.85
CA LEU A 65 -1.55 0.57 -18.24
C LEU A 65 -0.23 0.56 -17.45
N PRO A 66 0.92 0.82 -18.10
CA PRO A 66 2.19 0.97 -17.40
C PRO A 66 2.06 2.11 -16.39
N SER A 67 2.37 1.85 -15.12
CA SER A 67 2.56 2.94 -14.16
C SER A 67 3.80 3.73 -14.57
N ASN A 68 3.72 5.05 -14.52
CA ASN A 68 4.85 5.93 -14.76
C ASN A 68 5.43 6.39 -13.42
N ALA A 69 6.75 6.33 -13.31
CA ALA A 69 7.52 6.89 -12.21
C ALA A 69 8.64 7.78 -12.77
N SER A 70 9.28 8.55 -11.92
CA SER A 70 10.47 9.33 -12.27
C SER A 70 11.60 8.99 -11.31
N ALA A 71 12.83 9.02 -11.79
CA ALA A 71 14.01 8.91 -10.96
C ALA A 71 15.11 9.83 -11.51
N GLY A 72 15.97 10.34 -10.64
CA GLY A 72 16.94 11.33 -11.06
C GLY A 72 17.98 11.63 -10.02
N LEU A 73 19.12 12.13 -10.47
CA LEU A 73 20.11 12.74 -9.62
C LEU A 73 20.44 14.13 -10.18
N ASP A 74 20.19 15.16 -9.37
CA ASP A 74 20.48 16.56 -9.70
C ASP A 74 21.21 17.27 -8.54
N GLY A 75 21.41 18.58 -8.65
CA GLY A 75 22.08 19.36 -7.60
C GLY A 75 21.35 19.40 -6.25
N GLY A 76 20.06 19.03 -6.21
CA GLY A 76 19.24 18.92 -5.01
C GLY A 76 19.23 17.54 -4.38
N GLY A 77 19.81 16.53 -5.02
CA GLY A 77 19.93 15.16 -4.51
C GLY A 77 19.29 14.11 -5.41
N TYR A 78 19.02 12.95 -4.83
CA TYR A 78 18.42 11.83 -5.53
C TYR A 78 16.89 11.93 -5.44
N GLN A 79 16.20 11.93 -6.57
CA GLN A 79 14.75 11.96 -6.65
C GLN A 79 14.21 10.59 -7.10
N VAL A 80 13.11 10.15 -6.48
CA VAL A 80 12.31 9.02 -6.93
C VAL A 80 10.82 9.33 -6.70
N GLY A 81 10.06 9.45 -7.78
CA GLY A 81 8.71 10.01 -7.76
C GLY A 81 8.72 11.40 -7.11
N ASP A 82 7.86 11.57 -6.09
CA ASP A 82 7.75 12.81 -5.32
C ASP A 82 8.73 12.89 -4.14
N VAL A 83 9.49 11.82 -3.88
CA VAL A 83 10.43 11.76 -2.76
C VAL A 83 11.79 12.26 -3.20
N ARG A 84 12.36 13.17 -2.40
CA ARG A 84 13.73 13.67 -2.55
C ARG A 84 14.61 13.24 -1.38
N LEU A 85 15.73 12.62 -1.71
CA LEU A 85 16.77 12.18 -0.79
C LEU A 85 17.96 13.14 -0.91
N VAL A 86 18.25 13.84 0.17
CA VAL A 86 19.32 14.84 0.21
C VAL A 86 20.67 14.13 0.31
N ALA A 87 21.64 14.61 -0.45
CA ALA A 87 23.01 14.10 -0.40
C ALA A 87 23.61 14.26 1.02
N ARG A 88 24.23 13.19 1.50
CA ARG A 88 24.98 13.15 2.77
C ARG A 88 26.49 12.97 2.56
N GLY A 89 26.93 12.87 1.30
CA GLY A 89 28.31 12.65 0.90
C GLY A 89 28.61 11.17 0.62
N GLN A 90 29.73 10.88 -0.05
CA GLN A 90 30.20 9.51 -0.33
C GLN A 90 29.14 8.63 -1.04
N GLY A 91 28.31 9.22 -1.90
CA GLY A 91 27.23 8.50 -2.59
C GLY A 91 26.02 8.14 -1.72
N VAL A 92 25.96 8.62 -0.47
CA VAL A 92 24.82 8.41 0.43
C VAL A 92 23.80 9.53 0.25
N TYR A 93 22.53 9.16 0.15
CA TYR A 93 21.38 10.05 0.05
C TYR A 93 20.33 9.61 1.07
N ALA A 94 19.77 10.54 1.84
CA ALA A 94 18.82 10.20 2.88
C ALA A 94 17.76 11.29 3.08
N GLY A 95 16.52 10.84 3.27
CA GLY A 95 15.37 11.65 3.65
C GLY A 95 14.63 11.00 4.83
N PRO A 96 13.49 11.57 5.25
CA PRO A 96 12.71 11.05 6.36
C PRO A 96 12.18 9.63 6.14
N GLU A 97 11.85 9.28 4.89
CA GLU A 97 11.15 8.03 4.56
C GLU A 97 12.06 6.96 3.96
N ALA A 98 13.23 7.33 3.45
CA ALA A 98 14.13 6.42 2.75
C ALA A 98 15.60 6.83 2.82
N ALA A 99 16.46 5.87 2.57
CA ALA A 99 17.89 6.07 2.36
C ALA A 99 18.36 5.28 1.14
N LEU A 100 19.38 5.81 0.46
CA LEU A 100 20.01 5.22 -0.72
C LEU A 100 21.53 5.39 -0.61
N VAL A 101 22.27 4.38 -1.02
CA VAL A 101 23.71 4.44 -1.24
C VAL A 101 23.97 4.10 -2.70
N LEU A 102 24.69 4.96 -3.38
CA LEU A 102 25.12 4.80 -4.76
C LEU A 102 26.64 4.73 -4.80
N PHE A 103 27.16 3.71 -5.46
CA PHE A 103 28.58 3.52 -5.67
C PHE A 103 28.86 3.30 -7.15
N GLU A 104 29.79 4.04 -7.72
CA GLU A 104 30.19 3.92 -9.12
C GLU A 104 31.69 3.61 -9.23
N GLU A 105 32.03 2.61 -10.04
CA GLU A 105 33.40 2.18 -10.25
C GLU A 105 33.57 1.66 -11.68
N ALA A 106 34.60 2.15 -12.38
CA ALA A 106 34.92 1.74 -13.76
C ALA A 106 33.72 1.78 -14.73
N GLY A 107 32.82 2.76 -14.56
CA GLY A 107 31.62 2.94 -15.38
C GLY A 107 30.46 1.99 -15.06
N ALA A 108 30.65 1.04 -14.14
CA ALA A 108 29.57 0.26 -13.53
C ALA A 108 29.06 0.97 -12.27
N ALA A 109 27.82 0.69 -11.88
CA ALA A 109 27.24 1.21 -10.66
C ALA A 109 26.58 0.11 -9.82
N ARG A 110 26.58 0.32 -8.51
CA ARG A 110 25.83 -0.47 -7.54
C ARG A 110 25.04 0.50 -6.68
N ALA A 111 23.83 0.11 -6.33
CA ALA A 111 23.06 0.87 -5.36
C ALA A 111 22.39 -0.07 -4.37
N GLY A 112 22.12 0.45 -3.18
CA GLY A 112 21.26 -0.18 -2.20
C GLY A 112 20.37 0.87 -1.57
N ALA A 113 19.17 0.48 -1.17
CA ALA A 113 18.27 1.38 -0.48
C ALA A 113 17.51 0.69 0.65
N SER A 114 16.92 1.53 1.51
CA SER A 114 15.99 1.13 2.55
C SER A 114 14.83 2.12 2.55
N THR A 115 13.59 1.62 2.67
CA THR A 115 12.37 2.42 2.81
C THR A 115 11.28 1.58 3.49
N HIS A 116 10.04 2.06 3.50
CA HIS A 116 8.85 1.25 3.76
C HIS A 116 7.95 1.19 2.52
N VAL A 117 7.36 0.03 2.26
CA VAL A 117 6.39 -0.19 1.19
C VAL A 117 5.15 -0.79 1.83
N ASN A 118 4.01 -0.09 1.73
CA ASN A 118 2.76 -0.51 2.38
C ASN A 118 2.90 -0.79 3.89
N GLY A 119 3.75 -0.02 4.57
CA GLY A 119 4.04 -0.18 6.01
C GLY A 119 5.07 -1.25 6.35
N GLU A 120 5.50 -2.08 5.39
CA GLU A 120 6.54 -3.08 5.59
C GLU A 120 7.93 -2.51 5.29
N ARG A 121 8.92 -2.83 6.12
CA ARG A 121 10.31 -2.46 5.85
C ARG A 121 10.77 -3.10 4.55
N MET A 122 11.45 -2.31 3.73
CA MET A 122 12.08 -2.75 2.49
C MET A 122 13.58 -2.46 2.52
N VAL A 123 14.37 -3.41 2.05
CA VAL A 123 15.78 -3.21 1.67
C VAL A 123 16.03 -3.79 0.28
N SER A 124 16.99 -3.23 -0.44
CA SER A 124 17.23 -3.59 -1.83
C SER A 124 18.68 -3.46 -2.25
N GLY A 125 18.98 -4.03 -3.42
CA GLY A 125 20.23 -3.81 -4.12
C GLY A 125 20.05 -3.88 -5.63
N CYS A 126 20.74 -2.99 -6.34
CA CYS A 126 20.79 -2.97 -7.79
C CYS A 126 22.24 -3.03 -8.28
N ARG A 127 22.43 -3.66 -9.44
CA ARG A 127 23.69 -3.70 -10.17
C ARG A 127 23.43 -3.23 -11.59
N MET A 128 24.16 -2.19 -11.98
CA MET A 128 24.17 -1.65 -13.33
C MET A 128 25.56 -1.90 -13.93
N PRO A 129 25.68 -2.76 -14.95
CA PRO A 129 26.95 -3.00 -15.62
C PRO A 129 27.52 -1.73 -16.28
N ALA A 130 28.80 -1.80 -16.65
CA ALA A 130 29.43 -0.75 -17.44
C ALA A 130 28.63 -0.43 -18.71
N GLY A 131 28.48 0.85 -19.01
CA GLY A 131 27.68 1.34 -20.14
C GLY A 131 26.23 1.66 -19.80
N GLY A 132 25.72 1.29 -18.61
CA GLY A 132 24.48 1.83 -18.07
C GLY A 132 23.22 1.60 -18.91
N ARG A 133 23.19 0.50 -19.69
CA ARG A 133 22.08 0.17 -20.60
C ARG A 133 21.02 -0.74 -19.97
N SER A 134 21.35 -1.39 -18.86
CA SER A 134 20.45 -2.23 -18.09
C SER A 134 20.83 -2.23 -16.61
N GLU A 135 19.88 -2.54 -15.75
CA GLU A 135 20.17 -2.88 -14.35
C GLU A 135 19.36 -4.08 -13.88
N GLN A 136 19.88 -4.76 -12.85
CA GLN A 136 19.21 -5.87 -12.18
C GLN A 136 19.08 -5.53 -10.71
N CYS A 137 17.86 -5.63 -10.19
CA CYS A 137 17.51 -5.27 -8.83
C CYS A 137 16.83 -6.43 -8.09
N TRP A 138 17.06 -6.49 -6.79
CA TRP A 138 16.29 -7.29 -5.86
C TRP A 138 15.74 -6.40 -4.75
N PHE A 139 14.57 -6.76 -4.25
CA PHE A 139 13.88 -6.08 -3.16
C PHE A 139 13.43 -7.12 -2.16
N GLN A 140 13.77 -6.92 -0.89
CA GLN A 140 13.21 -7.66 0.23
C GLN A 140 12.19 -6.76 0.92
N ILE A 141 10.92 -7.13 0.89
CA ILE A 141 9.79 -6.36 1.47
C ILE A 141 9.14 -7.26 2.52
N GLY A 142 9.37 -6.96 3.81
CA GLY A 142 9.05 -7.90 4.88
C GLY A 142 9.73 -9.25 4.64
N ASP A 143 8.93 -10.32 4.55
CA ASP A 143 9.39 -11.69 4.30
C ASP A 143 9.38 -12.08 2.82
N ARG A 144 9.03 -11.16 1.92
CA ARG A 144 8.91 -11.43 0.47
C ARG A 144 10.14 -10.91 -0.27
N THR A 145 10.51 -11.61 -1.34
CA THR A 145 11.50 -11.15 -2.30
C THR A 145 10.86 -10.92 -3.65
N LEU A 146 11.28 -9.84 -4.30
CA LEU A 146 10.88 -9.43 -5.63
C LEU A 146 12.15 -9.08 -6.41
N SER A 147 12.19 -9.42 -7.69
CA SER A 147 13.29 -9.01 -8.57
C SER A 147 12.80 -8.18 -9.75
N ALA A 148 13.68 -7.34 -10.29
CA ALA A 148 13.40 -6.54 -11.47
C ALA A 148 14.61 -6.50 -12.42
N GLU A 149 14.31 -6.48 -13.71
CA GLU A 149 15.26 -6.14 -14.77
C GLU A 149 14.80 -4.85 -15.45
N ASP A 150 15.73 -3.91 -15.58
CA ASP A 150 15.47 -2.63 -16.22
C ASP A 150 16.31 -2.50 -17.49
N ARG A 151 15.71 -1.92 -18.52
CA ARG A 151 16.39 -1.63 -19.80
C ARG A 151 16.20 -0.18 -20.19
N LEU A 152 17.29 0.48 -20.58
CA LEU A 152 17.27 1.87 -20.99
C LEU A 152 16.62 2.01 -22.37
N GLN A 153 15.47 2.67 -22.43
CA GLN A 153 14.72 2.96 -23.66
C GLN A 153 14.20 4.40 -23.63
N GLY A 154 14.23 5.13 -24.75
CA GLY A 154 13.62 6.46 -24.85
C GLY A 154 13.95 7.46 -23.72
N GLY A 155 15.17 7.44 -23.16
CA GLY A 155 15.56 8.36 -22.07
C GLY A 155 15.13 7.94 -20.66
N GLY A 156 14.69 6.70 -20.45
CA GLY A 156 14.25 6.19 -19.16
C GLY A 156 14.37 4.68 -19.04
N TRP A 157 14.08 4.13 -17.87
CA TRP A 157 14.05 2.68 -17.65
C TRP A 157 12.70 2.09 -18.01
N GLU A 158 12.70 1.02 -18.78
CA GLU A 158 11.61 0.05 -18.78
C GLU A 158 11.93 -1.04 -17.77
N ARG A 159 11.23 -1.00 -16.63
CA ARG A 159 11.34 -1.98 -15.56
C ARG A 159 10.36 -3.11 -15.77
N ARG A 160 10.84 -4.34 -15.65
CA ARG A 160 10.03 -5.56 -15.60
C ARG A 160 10.32 -6.31 -14.31
N TYR A 161 9.27 -6.51 -13.52
CA TYR A 161 9.31 -7.35 -12.34
C TYR A 161 9.14 -8.83 -12.70
N ASP A 162 9.60 -9.73 -11.83
CA ASP A 162 9.43 -11.19 -11.97
C ASP A 162 7.96 -11.64 -11.85
N ASP A 163 7.13 -10.87 -11.15
CA ASP A 163 5.67 -11.03 -11.08
C ASP A 163 4.93 -10.64 -12.39
N GLY A 164 5.67 -10.17 -13.39
CA GLY A 164 5.15 -9.79 -14.71
C GLY A 164 4.72 -8.33 -14.83
N GLN A 165 4.71 -7.57 -13.73
CA GLN A 165 4.39 -6.15 -13.76
C GLN A 165 5.47 -5.36 -14.52
N ARG A 166 5.03 -4.32 -15.26
CA ARG A 166 5.90 -3.42 -16.02
C ARG A 166 5.68 -1.97 -15.63
N VAL A 167 6.78 -1.23 -15.54
CA VAL A 167 6.80 0.16 -15.10
C VAL A 167 7.75 0.94 -15.99
N ARG A 168 7.34 2.15 -16.35
CA ARG A 168 8.20 3.10 -17.03
C ARG A 168 8.75 4.09 -16.00
N ILE A 169 10.06 4.25 -15.95
CA ILE A 169 10.74 5.18 -15.04
C ILE A 169 11.47 6.22 -15.87
N GLU A 170 10.94 7.44 -15.93
CA GLU A 170 11.58 8.54 -16.64
C GLU A 170 12.80 9.04 -15.86
N LEU A 171 13.92 9.27 -16.57
CA LEU A 171 15.13 9.81 -15.96
C LEU A 171 15.13 11.33 -16.03
N THR A 172 14.92 12.00 -14.91
CA THR A 172 14.78 13.47 -14.89
C THR A 172 16.07 14.20 -15.25
N SER A 173 17.23 13.58 -14.99
CA SER A 173 18.54 14.13 -15.36
C SER A 173 19.04 13.66 -16.74
N GLY A 174 18.29 12.80 -17.43
CA GLY A 174 18.69 12.19 -18.71
C GLY A 174 19.88 11.22 -18.63
N ARG A 175 20.48 11.04 -17.45
CA ARG A 175 21.60 10.12 -17.20
C ARG A 175 21.08 8.81 -16.59
N PRO A 176 21.48 7.63 -17.11
CA PRO A 176 21.18 6.36 -16.48
C PRO A 176 21.82 6.26 -15.10
N LEU A 177 21.00 5.90 -14.11
CA LEU A 177 21.40 5.69 -12.73
C LEU A 177 20.56 4.55 -12.13
N PRO A 178 21.11 3.77 -11.17
CA PRO A 178 20.38 2.67 -10.58
C PRO A 178 19.17 3.12 -9.76
N VAL A 179 18.04 2.41 -9.85
CA VAL A 179 16.80 2.74 -9.13
C VAL A 179 16.44 1.64 -8.12
N PRO A 180 17.06 1.62 -6.94
CA PRO A 180 16.86 0.58 -5.91
C PRO A 180 15.54 0.71 -5.13
N PHE A 181 14.48 1.21 -5.74
CA PHE A 181 13.15 1.31 -5.13
C PHE A 181 12.12 0.58 -5.99
N PRO A 182 11.19 -0.19 -5.40
CA PRO A 182 10.16 -0.90 -6.14
C PRO A 182 9.05 0.07 -6.57
N VAL A 183 9.33 0.93 -7.55
CA VAL A 183 8.38 1.94 -8.06
C VAL A 183 7.22 1.33 -8.84
N GLY A 184 6.08 2.04 -8.87
CA GLY A 184 4.89 1.65 -9.62
C GLY A 184 3.95 0.67 -8.92
N ARG A 185 4.06 0.52 -7.61
CA ARG A 185 3.20 -0.34 -6.78
C ARG A 185 2.86 0.31 -5.44
#